data_AF-A0A964ZLF4-F1
#
_entry.id   AF-A0A964ZLF4-F1
#
_cell.length_a   1.000
_cell.length_b   1.000
_cell.length_c   1.000
_cell.angle_alpha   90.00
_cell.angle_beta   90.00
_cell.angle_gamma   90.00
#
_symmetry.space_group_name_H-M   'P 1'
#
loop_
_entity.id
_entity.type
_entity.pdbx_description
1 polymer ?
#
loop_
_entity_poly.entity_id
_entity_poly.type
_entity_poly.pdbx_seq_one_letter_code
_entity_poly.pdbx_strand_id
1 'polypeptide(L)' 'TLGGGKVAASVDDLLNVLTYCDGKDDIVAVSEYCGLSIAETERVIRILQEHGLVRELDARD' A
#
# COMPACT_ATOMS: atom_id res chain seq x y z
N THR A 1 5.27 -10.15 -24.11
CA THR A 1 4.63 -10.34 -22.80
C THR A 1 3.71 -9.16 -22.56
N LEU A 2 2.45 -9.44 -22.22
CA LEU A 2 1.44 -8.46 -21.79
C LEU A 2 2.04 -7.58 -20.68
N GLY A 3 1.80 -6.30 -20.50
CA GLY A 3 0.98 -5.32 -21.18
C GLY A 3 1.19 -4.05 -20.35
N GLY A 4 1.68 -2.98 -20.98
CA GLY A 4 1.86 -1.68 -20.32
C GLY A 4 0.50 -1.02 -20.10
N GLY A 5 -0.20 -1.43 -19.06
CA GLY A 5 -1.36 -0.72 -18.53
C GLY A 5 -0.96 -0.07 -17.22
N LYS A 6 -1.36 1.19 -17.00
CA LYS A 6 -1.36 1.80 -15.66
C LYS A 6 -1.92 0.77 -14.68
N VAL A 7 -1.07 0.22 -13.82
CA VAL A 7 -1.49 -0.73 -12.79
C VAL A 7 -2.32 0.09 -11.81
N ALA A 8 -3.64 0.10 -12.02
CA ALA A 8 -4.56 0.29 -10.91
C ALA A 8 -4.20 -0.81 -9.91
N ALA A 9 -3.95 -0.43 -8.66
CA ALA A 9 -3.77 -1.40 -7.60
C ALA A 9 -4.90 -2.42 -7.70
N SER A 10 -4.56 -3.71 -7.70
CA SER A 10 -5.58 -4.73 -7.69
C SER A 10 -6.36 -4.64 -6.38
N VAL A 11 -7.61 -5.13 -6.37
CA VAL A 11 -8.40 -5.21 -5.13
C VAL A 11 -7.64 -6.03 -4.07
N ASP A 12 -6.88 -7.03 -4.50
CA ASP A 12 -6.06 -7.85 -3.63
C ASP A 12 -4.92 -7.03 -2.99
N ASP A 13 -4.25 -6.15 -3.74
CA ASP A 13 -3.21 -5.27 -3.21
C ASP A 13 -3.78 -4.30 -2.16
N LEU A 14 -4.96 -3.75 -2.43
CA LEU A 14 -5.67 -2.87 -1.50
C LEU A 14 -6.00 -3.58 -0.19
N LEU A 15 -6.51 -4.81 -0.27
CA LEU A 15 -6.87 -5.61 0.91
C LEU A 15 -5.63 -6.09 1.68
N ASN A 16 -4.57 -6.48 0.98
CA ASN A 16 -3.31 -6.87 1.61
C ASN A 16 -2.69 -5.70 2.37
N VAL A 17 -2.53 -4.54 1.72
CA VAL A 17 -1.97 -3.34 2.37
C VAL A 17 -2.87 -2.91 3.53
N LEU A 18 -4.19 -2.94 3.38
CA LEU A 18 -5.12 -2.61 4.46
C LEU A 18 -4.97 -3.54 5.68
N THR A 19 -4.66 -4.82 5.45
CA THR A 19 -4.46 -5.81 6.53
C THR A 19 -3.23 -5.50 7.38
N TYR A 20 -2.16 -4.98 6.76
CA TYR A 20 -0.90 -4.68 7.43
C TYR A 20 -0.76 -3.20 7.84
N CYS A 21 -1.62 -2.31 7.36
CA CYS A 21 -1.71 -0.91 7.81
C CYS A 21 -2.43 -0.80 9.17
N ASP A 22 -1.84 -1.35 10.23
CA ASP A 22 -2.39 -1.30 11.59
C ASP A 22 -1.87 -0.10 12.43
N GLY A 23 -1.04 0.74 11.82
CA GLY A 23 -0.42 1.91 12.45
C GLY A 23 0.80 1.61 13.32
N LYS A 24 1.27 0.35 13.35
CA LYS A 24 2.52 -0.04 14.03
C LYS A 24 3.68 -0.23 13.08
N ASP A 25 3.38 -0.66 11.86
CA ASP A 25 4.37 -0.95 10.83
C ASP A 25 4.58 0.25 9.91
N ASP A 26 5.84 0.50 9.56
CA ASP A 26 6.19 1.53 8.57
C ASP A 26 5.95 1.02 7.14
N ILE A 27 6.06 1.94 6.18
CA ILE A 27 5.80 1.64 4.78
C ILE A 27 6.76 0.60 4.18
N VAL A 28 7.98 0.49 4.71
CA VAL A 28 8.97 -0.48 4.23
C VAL A 28 8.52 -1.87 4.65
N ALA A 29 8.17 -2.05 5.92
CA ALA A 29 7.64 -3.31 6.45
C ALA A 29 6.36 -3.74 5.70
N VAL A 30 5.41 -2.82 5.49
CA VAL A 30 4.18 -3.10 4.74
C VAL A 30 4.49 -3.52 3.29
N SER A 31 5.47 -2.88 2.64
CA SER A 31 5.87 -3.23 1.28
C SER A 31 6.47 -4.64 1.19
N GLU A 32 7.27 -5.03 2.19
CA GLU A 32 7.84 -6.38 2.28
C GLU A 32 6.76 -7.45 2.51
N TYR A 33 5.79 -7.19 3.38
CA TYR A 33 4.69 -8.12 3.65
C TYR A 33 3.77 -8.31 2.44
N CYS A 34 3.55 -7.24 1.67
CA CYS A 34 2.67 -7.28 0.50
C CYS A 34 3.40 -7.73 -0.78
N GLY A 35 4.73 -7.84 -0.76
CA GLY A 35 5.54 -8.15 -1.94
C GLY A 35 5.45 -7.05 -3.03
N LEU A 36 5.20 -5.81 -2.61
CA LEU A 36 5.06 -4.65 -3.48
C LEU A 36 6.32 -3.80 -3.44
N SER A 37 6.57 -3.02 -4.49
CA SER A 37 7.56 -1.95 -4.35
C SER A 37 7.06 -0.87 -3.38
N ILE A 38 7.98 -0.12 -2.76
CA ILE A 38 7.64 1.01 -1.89
C ILE A 38 6.72 2.01 -2.64
N ALA A 39 7.03 2.32 -3.91
CA ALA A 39 6.24 3.25 -4.71
C ALA A 39 4.83 2.74 -5.06
N GLU A 40 4.63 1.42 -5.16
CA GLU A 40 3.31 0.82 -5.30
C GLU A 40 2.56 0.87 -3.97
N THR A 41 3.24 0.54 -2.88
CA THR A 41 2.70 0.58 -1.52
C THR A 41 2.23 1.99 -1.15
N GLU A 42 3.03 3.03 -1.42
CA GLU A 42 2.65 4.45 -1.26
C GLU A 42 1.38 4.79 -2.04
N ARG A 43 1.28 4.33 -3.29
CA ARG A 43 0.09 4.55 -4.12
C ARG A 43 -1.15 3.91 -3.51
N VAL A 44 -1.03 2.66 -3.05
CA VAL A 44 -2.13 1.91 -2.43
C VAL A 44 -2.56 2.59 -1.14
N ILE A 45 -1.63 2.93 -0.26
CA ILE A 45 -1.90 3.65 0.99
C ILE A 45 -2.62 4.97 0.70
N ARG A 46 -2.14 5.74 -0.27
CA ARG A 46 -2.78 7.00 -0.66
C ARG A 46 -4.22 6.81 -1.11
N ILE A 47 -4.50 5.78 -1.91
CA ILE A 47 -5.88 5.45 -2.32
C ILE A 47 -6.72 5.11 -1.07
N LEU A 48 -6.19 4.28 -0.16
CA LEU A 48 -6.89 3.92 1.08
C LEU A 48 -7.15 5.16 1.97
N GLN A 49 -6.23 6.11 2.04
CA GLN A 49 -6.38 7.37 2.76
C GLN A 49 -7.42 8.29 2.12
N GLU A 50 -7.42 8.42 0.79
CA GLU A 50 -8.43 9.18 0.03
C GLU A 50 -9.85 8.66 0.28
N HIS A 51 -9.98 7.36 0.58
CA HIS A 51 -11.24 6.72 0.97
C HIS A 51 -11.48 6.63 2.49
N GLY A 52 -10.58 7.18 3.32
CA GLY A 52 -10.72 7.20 4.79
C GLY A 52 -10.59 5.83 5.47
N LEU A 53 -9.97 4.85 4.81
CA LEU A 53 -9.83 3.48 5.31
C LEU A 53 -8.59 3.29 6.20
N VAL A 54 -7.56 4.11 6.02
CA VAL A 54 -6.33 4.09 6.82
C VAL A 54 -5.90 5.51 7.20
N ARG A 55 -5.10 5.64 8.27
CA ARG A 55 -4.47 6.91 8.67
C ARG A 55 -3.04 6.99 8.15
N GLU A 56 -2.41 8.16 8.30
CA GLU A 56 -1.02 8.38 7.92
C GLU A 56 -0.12 7.35 8.62
N LEU A 57 0.67 6.61 7.84
CA LEU A 57 1.73 5.78 8.42
C LEU A 57 2.85 6.73 8.82
N ASP A 58 3.17 6.79 10.11
CA ASP A 58 4.33 7.53 10.57
C ASP A 58 5.58 6.94 9.91
N ALA A 59 6.22 7.71 9.03
CA ALA A 59 7.59 7.45 8.65
C ALA A 59 8.44 7.75 9.89
N ARG A 60 8.68 6.73 10.72
CA ARG A 60 9.56 6.89 11.87
C ARG A 60 10.99 7.05 11.37
N ASP A 61 11.54 8.26 11.52
CA ASP A 61 12.95 8.62 11.35
C ASP A 61 13.89 7.73 12.19
#